data_AF-A0A1B4Y200-F1
#
_entry.id   AF-A0A1B4Y200-F1
#
_cell.length_a   1.000
_cell.length_b   1.000
_cell.length_c   1.000
_cell.angle_alpha   90.00
_cell.angle_beta   90.00
_cell.angle_gamma   90.00
#
_symmetry.space_group_name_H-M   'P 1'
#
loop_
_entity.id
_entity.type
_entity.pdbx_description
1 polymer ?
#
loop_
_entity_poly.entity_id
_entity_poly.type
_entity_poly.pdbx_seq_one_letter_code
_entity_poly.pdbx_strand_id
1 'polypeptide(L)'
;MLIHLAREEGHRHKHSVKNGPALAGYGAITMKDALANTMSTLPQQLVRSLTWDRGKEMSAHAQFKVETGIPVFFADPQSPRQRGTNESTNGMLRQYFPKRTDLPRWSAEEIEAVAHALNTRPRKTLGWKTPAEAFHEQLLLLHQTGVASTG
;
A
#
# COMPACT_ATOMS: atom_id res chain seq x y z
N MET A 1 0.38 5.17 2.00
CA MET A 1 1.35 4.07 2.24
C MET A 1 1.78 3.52 0.89
N LEU A 2 3.09 3.47 0.63
CA LEU A 2 3.67 2.81 -0.54
C LEU A 2 4.33 1.52 -0.04
N ILE A 3 4.16 0.43 -0.77
CA ILE A 3 4.80 -0.85 -0.45
C ILE A 3 5.82 -1.12 -1.55
N HIS A 4 7.09 -1.20 -1.18
CA HIS A 4 8.16 -1.56 -2.10
C HIS A 4 8.37 -3.08 -2.07
N LEU A 5 8.27 -3.71 -3.23
CA LEU A 5 8.65 -5.10 -3.43
C LEU A 5 10.03 -5.14 -4.10
N ALA A 6 11.05 -5.51 -3.34
CA ALA A 6 12.37 -5.75 -3.90
C ALA A 6 12.34 -7.01 -4.79
N ARG A 7 13.25 -7.05 -5.76
CA ARG A 7 13.44 -8.21 -6.64
C ARG A 7 14.18 -9.30 -5.87
N GLU A 8 13.65 -10.52 -5.84
CA GLU A 8 14.38 -11.69 -5.33
C GLU A 8 15.63 -12.00 -6.20
N GLU A 9 16.70 -12.49 -5.58
CA GLU A 9 17.96 -12.84 -6.26
C GLU A 9 17.72 -13.87 -7.40
N GLY A 10 18.35 -13.66 -8.56
CA GLY A 10 18.28 -14.57 -9.72
C GLY A 10 17.30 -14.17 -10.84
N HIS A 11 16.54 -13.10 -10.66
CA HIS A 11 15.65 -12.61 -11.72
C HIS A 11 16.50 -11.86 -12.79
N ARG A 12 16.97 -12.55 -13.84
CA ARG A 12 17.28 -12.04 -15.22
C ARG A 12 17.83 -13.07 -16.22
N HIS A 13 17.88 -14.38 -15.93
CA HIS A 13 18.51 -15.35 -16.83
C HIS A 13 17.59 -16.25 -17.67
N LYS A 14 16.25 -16.08 -17.64
CA LYS A 14 15.36 -16.95 -18.45
C LYS A 14 14.26 -16.18 -19.16
N HIS A 15 14.11 -16.47 -20.46
CA HIS A 15 12.97 -16.04 -21.27
C HIS A 15 11.66 -16.50 -20.62
N SER A 16 10.71 -15.58 -20.42
CA SER A 16 9.39 -15.93 -19.86
C SER A 16 8.57 -16.71 -20.89
N VAL A 17 8.11 -17.90 -20.52
CA VAL A 17 7.15 -18.69 -21.33
C VAL A 17 5.74 -18.15 -21.06
N LYS A 18 4.90 -18.00 -22.10
CA LYS A 18 3.47 -17.68 -21.91
C LYS A 18 2.83 -18.78 -21.05
N ASN A 19 2.16 -18.39 -19.96
CA ASN A 19 1.54 -19.26 -18.95
C ASN A 19 2.50 -20.06 -18.03
N GLY A 20 3.78 -19.68 -17.95
CA GLY A 20 4.67 -20.22 -16.91
C GLY A 20 4.35 -19.68 -15.51
N PRO A 21 4.80 -20.35 -14.44
CA PRO A 21 4.75 -19.79 -13.08
C PRO A 21 5.47 -18.43 -13.05
N ALA A 22 5.01 -17.51 -12.21
CA ALA A 22 5.57 -16.15 -12.16
C ALA A 22 7.09 -16.20 -11.87
N LEU A 23 7.91 -15.83 -12.86
CA LEU A 23 9.38 -15.92 -12.83
C LEU A 23 10.06 -14.76 -12.07
N ALA A 24 9.32 -14.07 -11.21
CA ALA A 24 9.77 -12.88 -10.49
C ALA A 24 9.01 -12.80 -9.17
N GLY A 25 9.58 -12.12 -8.16
CA GLY A 25 8.98 -11.74 -6.87
C GLY A 25 7.68 -10.90 -6.94
N TYR A 26 6.93 -11.03 -8.04
CA TYR A 26 5.51 -10.76 -8.20
C TYR A 26 4.68 -12.02 -7.90
N GLY A 27 5.03 -12.71 -6.82
CA GLY A 27 4.25 -13.80 -6.26
C GLY A 27 3.21 -13.24 -5.30
N ALA A 28 2.04 -13.86 -5.23
CA ALA A 28 1.04 -13.47 -4.25
C ALA A 28 1.54 -13.62 -2.81
N ILE A 29 2.50 -14.51 -2.58
CA ILE A 29 3.16 -14.72 -1.29
C ILE A 29 4.07 -13.54 -0.94
N THR A 30 5.01 -13.16 -1.82
CA THR A 30 5.92 -12.02 -1.62
C THR A 30 5.14 -10.73 -1.35
N MET A 31 4.04 -10.50 -2.11
CA MET A 31 3.16 -9.35 -1.88
C MET A 31 2.45 -9.43 -0.52
N LYS A 32 1.94 -10.60 -0.15
CA LYS A 32 1.30 -10.85 1.15
C LYS A 32 2.26 -10.58 2.31
N ASP A 33 3.50 -11.05 2.22
CA ASP A 33 4.52 -10.87 3.26
C ASP A 33 4.88 -9.39 3.43
N ALA A 34 5.19 -8.68 2.34
CA ALA A 34 5.52 -7.26 2.40
C ALA A 34 4.35 -6.42 2.93
N LEU A 35 3.12 -6.75 2.51
CA LEU A 35 1.91 -6.10 2.98
C LEU A 35 1.69 -6.36 4.48
N ALA A 36 1.83 -7.60 4.94
CA ALA A 36 1.69 -7.94 6.36
C ALA A 36 2.72 -7.20 7.22
N ASN A 37 3.98 -7.14 6.78
CA ASN A 37 5.04 -6.38 7.45
C ASN A 37 4.74 -4.88 7.47
N THR A 38 4.18 -4.33 6.41
CA THR A 38 3.84 -2.89 6.40
C THR A 38 2.66 -2.62 7.33
N MET A 39 1.64 -3.49 7.34
CA MET A 39 0.47 -3.35 8.21
C MET A 39 0.82 -3.49 9.70
N SER A 40 1.84 -4.27 10.05
CA SER A 40 2.28 -4.40 11.45
C SER A 40 2.93 -3.12 12.01
N THR A 41 3.42 -2.23 11.15
CA THR A 41 3.95 -0.91 11.57
C THR A 41 2.85 0.13 11.83
N LEU A 42 1.61 -0.14 11.40
CA LEU A 42 0.50 0.77 11.59
C LEU A 42 -0.17 0.54 12.96
N PRO A 43 -0.69 1.59 13.62
CA PRO A 43 -1.48 1.44 14.83
C PRO A 43 -2.71 0.56 14.57
N GLN A 44 -2.83 -0.57 15.30
CA GLN A 44 -3.92 -1.53 15.11
C GLN A 44 -5.31 -0.90 15.22
N GLN A 45 -5.44 0.18 16.00
CA GLN A 45 -6.69 0.90 16.19
C GLN A 45 -7.20 1.57 14.92
N LEU A 46 -6.29 1.93 14.00
CA LEU A 46 -6.59 2.58 12.71
C LEU A 46 -6.77 1.58 11.56
N VAL A 47 -6.16 0.40 11.65
CA VAL A 47 -6.25 -0.62 10.60
C VAL A 47 -7.54 -1.43 10.78
N ARG A 48 -8.54 -1.14 9.94
CA ARG A 48 -9.87 -1.78 10.02
C ARG A 48 -10.16 -2.77 8.91
N SER A 49 -9.69 -2.46 7.70
CA SER A 49 -9.86 -3.32 6.53
C SER A 49 -8.91 -2.87 5.43
N LEU A 50 -8.76 -3.73 4.42
CA LEU A 50 -8.01 -3.45 3.22
C LEU A 50 -8.92 -3.60 2.00
N THR A 51 -8.96 -2.59 1.13
CA THR A 51 -9.68 -2.67 -0.15
C THR A 51 -8.69 -2.75 -1.30
N TRP A 52 -8.81 -3.78 -2.15
CA TRP A 52 -7.88 -4.05 -3.24
C TRP A 52 -8.57 -4.23 -4.61
N ASP A 53 -7.78 -4.26 -5.68
CA ASP A 53 -8.23 -4.75 -6.99
C ASP A 53 -8.17 -6.28 -7.10
N ARG A 54 -8.78 -6.85 -8.14
CA ARG A 54 -8.79 -8.32 -8.35
C ARG A 54 -7.53 -8.80 -9.09
N GLY A 55 -6.37 -8.18 -8.83
CA GLY A 55 -5.10 -8.59 -9.42
C GLY A 55 -4.68 -10.00 -9.00
N LYS A 56 -3.97 -10.71 -9.89
CA LYS A 56 -3.43 -12.07 -9.63
C LYS A 56 -2.45 -12.12 -8.45
N GLU A 57 -1.83 -10.98 -8.13
CA GLU A 57 -0.92 -10.80 -7.00
C GLU A 57 -1.63 -10.94 -5.64
N MET A 58 -2.96 -11.02 -5.64
CA MET A 58 -3.78 -11.12 -4.43
C MET A 58 -4.43 -12.51 -4.27
N SER A 59 -3.91 -13.54 -4.95
CA SER A 59 -4.41 -14.91 -4.76
C SER A 59 -4.20 -15.44 -3.32
N ALA A 60 -3.26 -14.85 -2.57
CA ALA A 60 -2.97 -15.19 -1.18
C ALA A 60 -3.74 -14.35 -0.13
N HIS A 61 -4.77 -13.57 -0.51
CA HIS A 61 -5.54 -12.74 0.43
C HIS A 61 -6.18 -13.52 1.59
N ALA A 62 -6.56 -14.78 1.36
CA ALA A 62 -7.10 -15.64 2.42
C ALA A 62 -6.05 -15.89 3.51
N GLN A 63 -4.80 -16.15 3.13
CA GLN A 63 -3.68 -16.32 4.07
C GLN A 63 -3.38 -15.01 4.78
N PHE A 64 -3.33 -13.89 4.05
CA PHE A 64 -3.16 -12.56 4.64
C PHE A 64 -4.19 -12.26 5.75
N LYS A 65 -5.47 -12.57 5.50
CA LYS A 65 -6.54 -12.37 6.48
C LYS A 65 -6.36 -13.24 7.72
N VAL A 66 -5.92 -14.49 7.55
CA VAL A 66 -5.66 -15.39 8.69
C VAL A 66 -4.48 -14.89 9.53
N GLU A 67 -3.41 -14.43 8.89
CA GLU A 67 -2.20 -13.98 9.58
C GLU A 67 -2.37 -12.64 10.31
N THR A 68 -3.03 -11.67 9.67
CA THR A 68 -3.13 -10.30 10.19
C THR A 68 -4.45 -10.01 10.90
N GLY A 69 -5.47 -10.85 10.71
CA GLY A 69 -6.84 -10.59 11.15
C GLY A 69 -7.55 -9.48 10.36
N ILE A 70 -6.90 -8.86 9.38
CA ILE A 70 -7.44 -7.71 8.63
C ILE A 70 -8.41 -8.21 7.56
N PRO A 71 -9.69 -7.78 7.56
CA PRO A 71 -10.64 -8.08 6.49
C PRO A 71 -10.19 -7.48 5.15
N VAL A 72 -10.20 -8.28 4.09
CA VAL A 72 -9.89 -7.85 2.73
C VAL A 72 -11.18 -7.78 1.91
N PHE A 73 -11.38 -6.66 1.22
CA PHE A 73 -12.49 -6.41 0.30
C PHE A 73 -11.94 -6.13 -1.11
N PHE A 74 -12.71 -6.51 -2.13
CA PHE A 74 -12.35 -6.28 -3.52
C PHE A 74 -13.28 -5.26 -4.16
N ALA A 75 -12.71 -4.33 -4.92
CA ALA A 75 -13.51 -3.46 -5.77
C ALA A 75 -14.27 -4.27 -6.83
N ASP A 76 -15.44 -3.78 -7.21
CA ASP A 76 -16.27 -4.40 -8.24
C ASP A 76 -15.60 -4.30 -9.61
N PRO A 77 -15.81 -5.29 -10.50
CA PRO A 77 -15.36 -5.20 -11.87
C PRO A 77 -15.88 -3.92 -12.53
N GLN A 78 -15.04 -3.24 -13.29
CA GLN A 78 -15.39 -2.01 -14.02
C GLN A 78 -15.88 -0.84 -13.14
N SER A 79 -15.53 -0.84 -11.85
CA SER A 79 -15.85 0.27 -10.92
C SER A 79 -14.60 1.06 -10.45
N PRO A 80 -13.87 1.76 -11.35
CA PRO A 80 -12.70 2.57 -10.94
C PRO A 80 -13.01 3.61 -9.86
N ARG A 81 -14.24 4.14 -9.85
CA ARG A 81 -14.70 5.16 -8.90
C ARG A 81 -14.68 4.70 -7.45
N GLN A 82 -14.79 3.39 -7.17
CA GLN A 82 -14.63 2.83 -5.81
C GLN A 82 -13.20 2.98 -5.27
N ARG A 83 -12.25 3.44 -6.10
CA ARG A 83 -10.84 3.67 -5.75
C ARG A 83 -10.36 5.05 -6.21
N GLY A 84 -11.22 6.06 -6.21
CA GLY A 84 -10.87 7.41 -6.65
C GLY A 84 -9.60 7.98 -5.98
N THR A 85 -9.37 7.64 -4.70
CA THR A 85 -8.15 8.03 -3.97
C THR A 85 -6.88 7.38 -4.53
N ASN A 86 -6.95 6.12 -4.99
CA ASN A 86 -5.80 5.43 -5.58
C ASN A 86 -5.44 6.05 -6.93
N GLU A 87 -6.43 6.43 -7.74
CA GLU A 87 -6.19 7.10 -9.02
C GLU A 87 -5.53 8.47 -8.83
N SER A 88 -6.02 9.25 -7.86
CA SER A 88 -5.39 10.52 -7.47
C SER A 88 -3.94 10.31 -7.02
N THR A 89 -3.71 9.32 -6.14
CA THR A 89 -2.36 8.99 -5.63
C THR A 89 -1.43 8.53 -6.74
N ASN A 90 -1.91 7.68 -7.66
CA ASN A 90 -1.16 7.24 -8.83
C ASN A 90 -0.83 8.41 -9.76
N GLY A 91 -1.74 9.37 -9.93
CA GLY A 91 -1.48 10.60 -10.68
C GLY A 91 -0.32 11.41 -10.08
N MET A 92 -0.20 11.45 -8.76
CA MET A 92 0.88 12.16 -8.07
C MET A 92 2.20 11.39 -8.10
N LEU A 93 2.16 10.06 -7.96
CA LEU A 93 3.33 9.21 -8.14
C LEU A 93 3.94 9.37 -9.53
N ARG A 94 3.13 9.63 -10.56
CA ARG A 94 3.61 9.88 -11.92
C ARG A 94 4.46 11.15 -12.08
N GLN A 95 4.44 12.06 -11.10
CA GLN A 95 5.35 13.22 -11.08
C GLN A 95 6.79 12.80 -10.77
N TYR A 96 6.97 11.71 -10.02
CA TYR A 96 8.28 11.16 -9.65
C TYR A 96 8.67 9.95 -10.51
N PHE A 97 7.68 9.13 -10.89
CA PHE A 97 7.84 7.93 -11.71
C PHE A 97 7.05 8.07 -13.02
N PRO A 98 7.62 8.73 -14.05
CA PRO A 98 7.01 8.79 -15.37
C PRO A 98 6.63 7.42 -15.92
N LYS A 99 5.75 7.40 -16.92
CA LYS A 99 5.37 6.14 -17.59
C LYS A 99 6.63 5.46 -18.13
N ARG A 100 6.70 4.13 -17.95
CA ARG A 100 7.83 3.27 -18.37
C ARG A 100 9.13 3.51 -17.58
N THR A 101 9.09 4.20 -16.44
CA THR A 101 10.20 4.19 -15.50
C THR A 101 10.51 2.76 -15.06
N ASP A 102 11.78 2.37 -15.12
CA ASP A 102 12.28 1.12 -14.57
C ASP A 102 12.31 1.24 -13.04
N LEU A 103 11.15 1.06 -12.40
CA LEU A 103 10.97 1.11 -10.94
C LEU A 103 12.02 0.27 -10.17
N PRO A 104 12.47 -0.90 -10.64
CA PRO A 104 13.56 -1.65 -10.02
C PRO A 104 14.91 -0.93 -9.87
N ARG A 105 15.15 0.19 -10.57
CA ARG A 105 16.38 0.99 -10.40
C ARG A 105 16.34 1.89 -9.19
N TRP A 106 15.16 2.12 -8.63
CA TRP A 106 14.97 2.97 -7.48
C TRP A 106 15.19 2.15 -6.22
N SER A 107 16.07 2.65 -5.38
CA SER A 107 16.36 2.12 -4.06
C SER A 107 15.15 2.27 -3.13
N ALA A 108 15.13 1.47 -2.05
CA ALA A 108 14.09 1.58 -1.04
C ALA A 108 14.09 2.99 -0.40
N GLU A 109 15.27 3.58 -0.22
CA GLU A 109 15.48 4.92 0.32
C GLU A 109 14.87 6.00 -0.59
N GLU A 110 15.07 5.90 -1.90
CA GLU A 110 14.47 6.86 -2.84
C GLU A 110 12.94 6.73 -2.89
N ILE A 111 12.41 5.50 -2.81
CA ILE A 111 10.97 5.27 -2.77
C ILE A 111 10.37 5.83 -1.48
N GLU A 112 11.06 5.65 -0.34
CA GLU A 112 10.65 6.22 0.93
C GLU A 112 10.72 7.76 0.91
N ALA A 113 11.74 8.35 0.28
CA ALA A 113 11.81 9.79 0.10
C ALA A 113 10.62 10.33 -0.71
N VAL A 114 10.19 9.62 -1.76
CA VAL A 114 8.97 9.96 -2.52
C VAL A 114 7.71 9.78 -1.66
N ALA A 115 7.63 8.70 -0.88
CA ALA A 115 6.52 8.47 0.05
C ALA A 115 6.40 9.62 1.06
N HIS A 116 7.52 9.99 1.69
CA HIS A 116 7.63 11.11 2.61
C HIS A 116 7.21 12.43 1.96
N ALA A 117 7.72 12.72 0.75
CA ALA A 117 7.34 13.92 0.01
C ALA A 117 5.83 13.97 -0.30
N LEU A 118 5.19 12.83 -0.59
CA LEU A 118 3.75 12.77 -0.81
C LEU A 118 2.92 12.89 0.48
N ASN A 119 3.43 12.34 1.59
CA ASN A 119 2.78 12.35 2.90
C ASN A 119 2.92 13.70 3.63
N THR A 120 3.92 14.50 3.29
CA THR A 120 4.17 15.85 3.82
C THR A 120 3.68 16.96 2.89
N ARG A 121 3.04 16.63 1.77
CA ARG A 121 2.48 17.61 0.83
C ARG A 121 1.06 18.01 1.24
N PRO A 122 0.78 19.32 1.46
CA PRO A 122 -0.56 19.82 1.73
C PRO A 122 -1.61 19.40 0.68
N ARG A 123 -2.80 19.01 1.14
CA ARG A 123 -3.92 18.60 0.26
C ARG A 123 -5.12 19.50 0.47
N LYS A 124 -5.61 20.12 -0.61
CA LYS A 124 -6.86 20.90 -0.58
C LYS A 124 -8.04 20.08 -0.04
N THR A 125 -8.10 18.79 -0.36
CA THR A 125 -9.15 17.87 0.13
C THR A 125 -9.09 17.61 1.64
N LEU A 126 -7.95 17.87 2.28
CA LEU A 126 -7.76 17.76 3.74
C LEU A 126 -7.74 19.13 4.42
N GLY A 127 -8.35 20.16 3.81
CA GLY A 127 -8.30 21.52 4.35
C GLY A 127 -6.89 22.11 4.40
N TRP A 128 -6.05 21.75 3.42
CA TRP A 128 -4.63 22.12 3.34
C TRP A 128 -3.70 21.48 4.37
N LYS A 129 -4.19 20.51 5.16
CA LYS A 129 -3.32 19.65 5.95
C LYS A 129 -2.55 18.66 5.06
N THR A 130 -1.41 18.21 5.55
CA THR A 130 -0.67 17.09 4.99
C THR A 130 -1.34 15.77 5.38
N PRO A 131 -1.21 14.70 4.57
CA PRO A 131 -1.68 13.38 4.96
C PRO A 131 -1.11 12.90 6.30
N ALA A 132 0.16 13.23 6.60
CA ALA A 132 0.80 12.89 7.87
C ALA A 132 0.13 13.59 9.08
N GLU A 133 -0.17 14.88 8.97
CA GLU A 133 -0.89 15.62 10.02
C GLU A 133 -2.30 15.07 10.23
N ALA A 134 -3.05 14.88 9.14
CA ALA A 134 -4.41 14.34 9.22
C ALA A 134 -4.42 12.94 9.85
N PHE A 135 -3.44 12.10 9.53
CA PHE A 135 -3.27 10.79 10.14
C PHE A 135 -2.96 10.88 11.64
N HIS A 136 -2.04 11.78 12.03
CA HIS A 136 -1.67 12.00 13.43
C HIS A 136 -2.86 12.50 14.27
N GLU A 137 -3.67 13.41 13.74
CA GLU A 137 -4.88 13.89 14.42
C GLU A 137 -5.89 12.76 14.66
N GLN A 138 -6.11 11.89 13.69
CA GLN A 138 -6.99 10.72 13.87
C GLN A 138 -6.45 9.77 14.94
N LEU A 139 -5.13 9.59 15.00
CA LEU A 139 -4.50 8.78 16.04
C LEU A 139 -4.73 9.37 17.45
N LEU A 140 -4.62 10.69 17.61
CA LEU A 140 -4.86 11.36 18.89
C LEU A 140 -6.33 11.24 19.33
N LEU A 141 -7.28 11.41 18.41
CA LEU A 141 -8.72 11.28 18.71
C LEU A 141 -9.09 9.87 19.20
N LEU A 142 -8.49 8.83 18.62
CA LEU A 142 -8.69 7.45 19.07
C LEU A 142 -8.13 7.19 20.46
N HIS A 143 -6.97 7.76 20.79
CA HIS A 143 -6.41 7.66 22.14
C HIS A 143 -7.33 8.32 23.19
N GLN A 144 -7.87 9.49 22.89
CA GLN A 144 -8.75 10.22 23.81
C GLN A 144 -10.08 9.48 24.07
N THR A 145 -10.60 8.76 23.08
CA THR A 145 -11.85 7.99 23.22
C THR A 145 -11.66 6.74 24.10
N GLY A 146 -10.43 6.25 24.25
CA GLY A 146 -10.10 5.07 25.07
C GLY A 146 -9.79 5.37 26.54
N VAL A 147 -9.63 6.65 26.93
CA VAL A 147 -9.39 7.02 28.33
C VAL A 147 -10.73 7.22 29.03
N ALA A 148 -11.24 6.17 29.67
CA ALA A 148 -12.34 6.32 30.62
C ALA A 148 -11.85 7.22 31.77
N SER A 149 -12.36 8.46 31.82
CA SER A 149 -12.12 9.39 32.92
C SER A 149 -12.75 8.77 34.18
N THR A 150 -11.93 8.12 35.01
CA THR A 150 -12.34 7.70 36.35
C THR A 150 -12.24 8.94 37.23
N GLY A 151 -13.40 9.48 37.60
CA GLY A 151 -13.53 10.49 38.65
C GLY A 151 -13.45 9.87 40.04
#